data_AF-A0A9E7A8H9-F1
#
_entry.id   AF-A0A9E7A8H9-F1
#
_cell.length_a   1.000
_cell.length_b   1.000
_cell.length_c   1.000
_cell.angle_alpha   90.00
_cell.angle_beta   90.00
_cell.angle_gamma   90.00
#
_symmetry.space_group_name_H-M   'P 1'
#
loop_
_entity.id
_entity.type
_entity.pdbx_description
1 polymer ?
#
loop_
_entity_poly.entity_id
_entity_poly.type
_entity_poly.pdbx_seq_one_letter_code
_entity_poly.pdbx_strand_id
1 'polypeptide(L)'
;MSETEDAKASRKRQADAPDADTGGIAADRLRSIVDRIERLEEERKALGDDIKDIYAEAKSAGFDVKVVRQIIRLRKQEPAEVEEQETLLDLYRRALGM
;
A
#
# COMPACT_ATOMS: atom_id res chain seq x y z
N MET A 1 -31.63 -43.16 -40.19
CA MET A 1 -30.27 -43.59 -39.80
C MET A 1 -29.43 -43.41 -41.05
N SER A 2 -28.51 -42.46 -41.25
CA SER A 2 -27.47 -41.96 -40.36
C SER A 2 -26.91 -40.62 -40.92
N GLU A 3 -27.35 -39.48 -40.40
CA GLU A 3 -26.68 -38.18 -40.67
C GLU A 3 -26.42 -37.40 -39.37
N THR A 4 -26.71 -37.99 -38.21
CA THR A 4 -26.55 -37.34 -36.90
C THR A 4 -25.35 -37.82 -36.10
N GLU A 5 -24.53 -38.75 -36.62
CA GLU A 5 -23.37 -39.28 -35.88
C GLU A 5 -22.06 -38.51 -36.18
N ASP A 6 -21.88 -37.99 -37.40
CA ASP A 6 -20.66 -37.24 -37.76
C ASP A 6 -20.58 -35.84 -37.13
N ALA A 7 -21.72 -35.22 -36.81
CA ALA A 7 -21.75 -33.92 -36.13
C ALA A 7 -21.30 -34.01 -34.65
N LYS A 8 -21.35 -35.21 -34.04
CA LYS A 8 -20.98 -35.42 -32.63
C LYS A 8 -19.49 -35.75 -32.46
N ALA A 9 -18.83 -36.26 -33.51
CA ALA A 9 -17.41 -36.58 -33.52
C ALA A 9 -16.51 -35.34 -33.71
N SER A 10 -17.02 -34.29 -34.37
CA SER A 10 -16.27 -33.05 -34.61
C SER A 10 -16.25 -32.12 -33.38
N ARG A 11 -17.33 -32.10 -32.58
CA ARG A 11 -17.39 -31.30 -31.34
C ARG A 11 -16.56 -31.89 -30.18
N LYS A 12 -16.14 -33.16 -30.27
CA LYS A 12 -15.32 -33.82 -29.24
C LYS A 12 -13.80 -33.64 -29.45
N ARG A 13 -13.37 -33.03 -30.56
CA ARG A 13 -11.94 -32.68 -30.82
C ARG A 13 -11.64 -31.20 -30.58
N GLN A 14 -12.47 -30.52 -29.80
CA GLN A 14 -12.26 -29.12 -29.42
C GLN A 14 -12.39 -28.96 -27.90
N ALA A 15 -11.81 -29.90 -27.16
CA ALA A 15 -11.68 -29.86 -25.70
C ALA A 15 -10.27 -30.22 -25.23
N ASP A 16 -9.30 -30.19 -26.15
CA ASP A 16 -7.89 -30.48 -25.85
C ASP A 16 -6.98 -29.54 -26.65
N ALA A 17 -7.34 -28.25 -26.62
CA ALA A 17 -6.34 -27.22 -26.90
C ALA A 17 -5.40 -27.24 -25.70
N PRO A 18 -4.09 -27.52 -25.87
CA PRO A 18 -3.17 -27.40 -24.76
C PRO A 18 -3.25 -25.96 -24.27
N ASP A 19 -3.40 -25.77 -22.96
CA ASP A 19 -3.25 -24.47 -22.31
C ASP A 19 -1.88 -23.90 -22.68
N ALA A 20 -1.83 -23.22 -23.82
CA ALA A 20 -0.63 -22.72 -24.42
C ALA A 20 -0.14 -21.54 -23.56
N ASP A 21 0.88 -21.83 -22.76
CA ASP A 21 2.00 -20.93 -22.54
C ASP A 21 1.71 -19.60 -21.82
N THR A 22 0.62 -19.52 -21.04
CA THR A 22 0.40 -18.37 -20.14
C THR A 22 1.00 -18.63 -18.74
N GLY A 23 1.28 -19.88 -18.39
CA GLY A 23 1.42 -20.32 -16.99
C GLY A 23 2.81 -20.70 -16.49
N GLY A 24 3.87 -20.60 -17.32
CA GLY A 24 5.23 -20.98 -16.92
C GLY A 24 6.02 -19.81 -16.33
N ILE A 25 6.81 -19.16 -17.19
CA ILE A 25 7.75 -18.09 -16.79
C ILE A 25 7.01 -16.84 -16.27
N ALA A 26 5.87 -16.49 -16.88
CA ALA A 26 5.08 -15.34 -16.44
C ALA A 26 4.44 -15.56 -15.05
N ALA A 27 4.00 -16.79 -14.77
CA ALA A 27 3.42 -17.14 -13.48
C ALA A 27 4.48 -17.21 -12.38
N ASP A 28 5.68 -17.74 -12.66
CA ASP A 28 6.78 -17.77 -11.68
C ASP A 28 7.29 -16.36 -11.34
N ARG A 29 7.38 -15.48 -12.35
CA ARG A 29 7.73 -14.08 -12.14
C ARG A 29 6.67 -13.35 -11.31
N LEU A 30 5.39 -13.60 -11.58
CA LEU A 30 4.29 -13.02 -10.82
C LEU A 30 4.31 -13.52 -9.37
N ARG A 31 4.49 -14.83 -9.14
CA ARG A 31 4.61 -15.41 -7.80
C ARG A 31 5.76 -14.77 -7.03
N SER A 32 6.93 -14.64 -7.64
CA SER A 32 8.08 -13.96 -7.02
C SER A 32 7.79 -12.50 -6.64
N ILE A 33 7.05 -11.75 -7.47
CA ILE A 33 6.65 -10.37 -7.14
C ILE A 33 5.68 -10.35 -5.96
N VAL A 34 4.68 -11.24 -5.96
CA VAL A 34 3.68 -11.34 -4.87
C VAL A 34 4.36 -11.68 -3.55
N ASP A 35 5.18 -12.74 -3.51
CA ASP A 35 5.87 -13.18 -2.28
C ASP A 35 6.74 -12.07 -1.69
N ARG A 36 7.43 -11.31 -2.55
CA ARG A 36 8.26 -10.17 -2.12
C ARG A 36 7.41 -9.02 -1.56
N ILE A 37 6.26 -8.75 -2.16
CA ILE A 37 5.35 -7.71 -1.65
C ILE A 37 4.75 -8.15 -0.32
N GLU A 38 4.26 -9.38 -0.19
CA GLU A 38 3.68 -9.90 1.06
C GLU A 38 4.68 -9.83 2.21
N ARG A 39 5.93 -10.21 1.97
CA ARG A 39 6.99 -10.05 2.97
C ARG A 39 7.18 -8.58 3.39
N LEU A 40 7.21 -7.66 2.43
CA LEU A 40 7.32 -6.22 2.72
C LEU A 40 6.08 -5.66 3.44
N GLU A 41 4.89 -6.20 3.17
CA GLU A 41 3.65 -5.89 3.88
C GLU A 41 3.72 -6.32 5.34
N GLU A 42 4.22 -7.53 5.62
CA GLU A 42 4.44 -8.05 6.96
C GLU A 42 5.48 -7.21 7.73
N GLU A 43 6.63 -6.92 7.11
CA GLU A 43 7.66 -6.05 7.69
C GLU A 43 7.09 -4.64 8.00
N ARG A 44 6.31 -4.06 7.08
CA ARG A 44 5.68 -2.75 7.31
C ARG A 44 4.64 -2.80 8.43
N LYS A 45 3.89 -3.90 8.55
CA LYS A 45 2.93 -4.10 9.64
C LYS A 45 3.65 -4.15 10.99
N ALA A 46 4.72 -4.94 11.10
CA ALA A 46 5.53 -5.03 12.31
C ALA A 46 6.08 -3.65 12.72
N LEU A 47 6.70 -2.92 11.78
CA LEU A 47 7.16 -1.54 12.01
C LEU A 47 6.03 -0.60 12.42
N GLY A 48 4.84 -0.77 11.83
CA GLY A 48 3.65 -0.01 12.17
C GLY A 48 3.16 -0.26 13.60
N ASP A 49 3.29 -1.49 14.09
CA ASP A 49 2.95 -1.86 15.46
C ASP A 49 4.00 -1.34 16.45
N ASP A 50 5.30 -1.45 16.14
CA ASP A 50 6.38 -0.83 16.93
C ASP A 50 6.18 0.68 17.11
N ILE A 51 5.80 1.39 16.02
CA ILE A 51 5.51 2.83 16.07
C ILE A 51 4.32 3.12 17.00
N LYS A 52 3.29 2.27 17.04
CA LYS A 52 2.15 2.46 17.95
C LYS A 52 2.57 2.30 19.39
N ASP A 53 3.43 1.33 19.69
CA ASP A 53 3.94 1.10 21.05
C ASP A 53 4.76 2.30 21.54
N ILE A 54 5.58 2.91 20.69
CA ILE A 54 6.30 4.15 21.02
C ILE A 54 5.34 5.32 21.29
N TYR A 55 4.26 5.45 20.52
CA TYR A 55 3.23 6.46 20.83
C TYR A 55 2.49 6.17 22.13
N ALA A 56 2.30 4.89 22.48
CA ALA A 56 1.69 4.50 23.75
C ALA A 56 2.63 4.80 24.93
N GLU A 57 3.94 4.55 24.77
CA GLU A 57 4.98 4.94 25.73
C GLU A 57 4.99 6.45 25.94
N ALA A 58 5.00 7.24 24.86
CA ALA A 58 4.94 8.70 24.94
C ALA A 58 3.70 9.18 25.72
N LYS A 59 2.54 8.53 25.51
CA LYS A 59 1.32 8.83 26.27
C LYS A 59 1.48 8.52 27.76
N SER A 60 2.04 7.35 28.10
CA SER A 60 2.30 6.94 29.48
C SER A 60 3.32 7.85 30.18
N ALA A 61 4.27 8.41 29.44
CA ALA A 61 5.22 9.41 29.91
C ALA A 61 4.61 10.82 30.06
N GLY A 62 3.34 11.02 29.69
CA GLY A 62 2.61 12.28 29.88
C GLY A 62 2.62 13.24 28.67
N PHE A 63 3.12 12.81 27.51
CA PHE A 63 3.11 13.63 26.29
C PHE A 63 1.76 13.57 25.56
N ASP A 64 1.35 14.69 24.95
CA ASP A 64 0.22 14.69 24.02
C ASP A 64 0.63 14.07 22.68
N VAL A 65 0.13 12.87 22.41
CA VAL A 65 0.40 12.11 21.19
C VAL A 65 0.02 12.86 19.91
N LYS A 66 -1.02 13.70 19.92
CA LYS A 66 -1.41 14.50 18.74
C LYS A 66 -0.35 15.54 18.43
N VAL A 67 0.16 16.23 19.46
CA VAL A 67 1.23 17.22 19.30
C VAL A 67 2.52 16.55 18.82
N VAL A 68 2.88 15.39 19.39
CA VAL A 68 4.06 14.62 18.93
C VAL A 68 3.94 14.24 17.44
N ARG A 69 2.77 13.78 17.00
CA ARG A 69 2.52 13.48 15.57
C ARG A 69 2.66 14.72 14.68
N GLN A 70 2.20 15.88 15.15
CA GLN A 70 2.37 17.15 14.44
C GLN A 70 3.85 17.51 14.32
N ILE A 71 4.63 17.39 15.39
CA ILE A 71 6.09 17.62 15.37
C ILE A 71 6.77 16.70 14.34
N ILE A 72 6.45 15.40 14.34
CA ILE A 72 7.02 14.45 13.36
C ILE A 72 6.65 14.85 11.93
N ARG A 73 5.43 15.36 11.69
CA ARG A 73 5.02 15.85 10.36
C ARG A 73 5.80 17.09 9.93
N LEU A 74 6.00 18.05 10.84
CA LEU A 74 6.79 19.25 10.59
C LEU A 74 8.24 18.91 10.29
N ARG A 75 8.83 17.98 11.05
CA ARG A 75 10.21 17.49 10.85
C ARG A 75 10.46 16.77 9.52
N LYS A 76 9.41 16.39 8.80
CA LYS A 76 9.50 15.77 7.46
C LYS A 76 9.47 16.81 6.32
N GLN A 77 9.12 18.06 6.62
CA GLN A 77 9.07 19.14 5.64
C GLN A 77 10.43 19.84 5.55
N GLU A 78 10.65 20.57 4.46
CA GLU A 78 11.86 21.38 4.32
C GLU A 78 11.83 22.54 5.34
N PRO A 79 12.94 22.86 6.04
CA PRO A 79 12.96 23.93 7.04
C PRO A 79 12.47 25.28 6.50
N ALA A 80 12.81 25.62 5.25
CA ALA A 80 12.40 26.87 4.62
C ALA A 80 10.88 26.94 4.39
N GLU A 81 10.27 25.84 3.93
CA GLU A 81 8.81 25.76 3.75
C GLU A 81 8.06 25.90 5.08
N VAL A 82 8.60 25.30 6.15
CA VAL A 82 8.02 25.42 7.50
C VAL A 82 8.08 26.87 7.99
N GLU A 83 9.23 27.54 7.85
CA GLU A 83 9.42 28.93 8.27
C GLU A 83 8.52 29.91 7.49
N GLU A 84 8.37 29.70 6.17
CA GLU A 84 7.45 30.49 5.34
C GLU A 84 6.00 30.32 5.82
N GLN A 85 5.55 29.08 6.02
CA GLN A 85 4.21 28.80 6.51
C GLN A 85 3.96 29.40 7.90
N GLU A 86 4.91 29.29 8.82
CA GLU A 86 4.80 29.88 10.16
C GLU A 86 4.68 31.40 10.09
N THR A 87 5.47 32.05 9.23
CA THR A 87 5.42 33.50 9.01
C THR A 87 4.07 33.95 8.48
N LEU A 88 3.54 33.27 7.47
CA LEU A 88 2.22 33.57 6.90
C LEU A 88 1.10 33.35 7.93
N LEU A 89 1.20 32.28 8.71
CA LEU A 89 0.19 31.91 9.70
C LEU A 89 0.15 32.92 10.86
N ASP A 90 1.32 33.40 11.31
CA ASP A 90 1.45 34.48 12.28
C ASP A 90 0.89 35.81 11.75
N LEU A 91 1.18 36.17 10.49
CA LEU A 91 0.59 37.34 9.84
C LEU A 91 -0.95 37.29 9.84
N TYR A 92 -1.52 36.14 9.48
CA TYR A 92 -2.98 35.97 9.44
C TYR A 92 -3.60 35.94 10.84
N ARG A 93 -2.94 35.36 11.85
CA ARG A 93 -3.39 35.42 13.24
C ARG A 93 -3.47 36.85 13.74
N ARG A 94 -2.43 37.65 13.51
CA ARG A 94 -2.41 39.08 13.86
C ARG A 94 -3.53 39.85 13.16
N ALA A 95 -3.75 39.60 11.87
CA ALA A 95 -4.83 40.25 11.12
C ALA A 95 -6.23 39.90 11.67
N LEU A 96 -6.39 38.70 12.25
CA LEU A 96 -7.62 38.24 12.87
C LEU A 96 -7.72 38.55 14.37
N GLY A 97 -6.67 39.13 14.98
CA GLY A 97 -6.62 39.44 16.42
C GLY A 97 -6.53 38.19 17.31
N MET A 98 -5.94 37.09 16.81
CA MET A 98 -5.67 35.85 17.53
C MET A 98 -4.24 35.77 18.07
#